data_AF-B3MCU4-F1
#
_entry.id   AF-B3MCU4-F1
#
_cell.length_a   1.000
_cell.length_b   1.000
_cell.length_c   1.000
_cell.angle_alpha   90.00
_cell.angle_beta   90.00
_cell.angle_gamma   90.00
#
_symmetry.space_group_name_H-M   'P 1'
#
loop_
_entity.id
_entity.type
_entity.pdbx_description
1 polymer ?
#
loop_
_entity_poly.entity_id
_entity_poly.type
_entity_poly.pdbx_seq_one_letter_code
_entity_poly.pdbx_strand_id
1 'polypeptide(L)'
;MTDNAAFSNDGERSYPPASSIGVSSESLGEKPPSYASAVPPLGDFNSKSNLTEKNQLSLAEDPYNPFEHRDPNGASSGGALAHLLKSSLGTGILAMPMAFHNAGLVFGMVMTLIVGFLCTHCVHILVKTSHNICRDAKVTSLGFAETAEKVFEYGPKGMRRFANFAKQFVDIGLMATYYAAGCVYIVFIATSFHDVINYYTGINWDVRIYIALTVIPCLLIGQIRELKWLVPFSMMANVFIVITFAIVLYYMFDEPLVYSDKPLIAKASSIPLFFATVIFAMEGIGVVMPVENSMKKPQHFLGCPGVLNTAMITVVLLYAIIGFFGYVRFGDTVKGSITLNLPEGAWLGDTAKLLMAVAILFTFGLQFYVPNTILWQKINHKFNPDKHNMTQILLRSGIILLSGGVAAAIPNLEPFISLVGAVFFSLLGIFVPSFVETVYLWPDRLGVCKWKLVKNIFLGVFSILALVAGAVSSINEIIELYSGED
;
A
#
# COMPACT_ATOMS: atom_id res chain seq x y z
N MET A 1 57.25 8.93 11.63
CA MET A 1 57.92 8.31 12.79
C MET A 1 56.82 7.60 13.58
N THR A 2 56.55 6.31 13.35
CA THR A 2 57.38 5.11 13.68
C THR A 2 57.52 4.96 15.19
N ASP A 3 57.24 3.83 15.85
CA ASP A 3 57.61 2.43 15.56
C ASP A 3 56.54 1.47 16.13
N ASN A 4 56.17 0.35 15.49
CA ASN A 4 56.93 -0.88 15.15
C ASN A 4 57.33 -1.77 16.35
N ALA A 5 56.88 -3.02 16.30
CA ALA A 5 57.70 -4.23 16.50
C ALA A 5 56.89 -5.42 15.92
N ALA A 6 57.23 -5.97 14.75
CA ALA A 6 58.31 -6.93 14.45
C ALA A 6 57.79 -8.39 14.54
N PHE A 7 57.61 -9.07 13.41
CA PHE A 7 58.56 -9.99 12.72
C PHE A 7 58.72 -11.35 13.41
N SER A 8 58.28 -12.44 12.75
CA SER A 8 59.19 -13.49 12.25
C SER A 8 58.48 -14.48 11.32
N ASN A 9 59.26 -14.86 10.32
CA ASN A 9 59.06 -15.81 9.22
C ASN A 9 59.32 -17.26 9.69
N ASP A 10 58.74 -18.25 9.00
CA ASP A 10 59.45 -19.33 8.27
C ASP A 10 58.78 -20.73 8.31
N GLY A 11 58.85 -21.39 7.14
CA GLY A 11 58.70 -22.84 6.95
C GLY A 11 57.61 -23.20 5.93
N GLU A 12 57.86 -23.12 4.61
CA GLU A 12 58.25 -24.26 3.73
C GLU A 12 57.17 -25.35 3.62
N ARG A 13 56.72 -25.88 2.46
CA ARG A 13 57.38 -26.21 1.18
C ARG A 13 56.30 -26.73 0.20
N SER A 14 56.20 -26.18 -1.02
CA SER A 14 56.58 -26.78 -2.32
C SER A 14 55.74 -27.97 -2.86
N TYR A 15 55.10 -27.79 -4.03
CA TYR A 15 55.12 -28.75 -5.16
C TYR A 15 54.85 -28.05 -6.52
N PRO A 16 55.67 -28.29 -7.58
CA PRO A 16 55.52 -27.75 -8.94
C PRO A 16 54.86 -28.76 -9.93
N PRO A 17 54.63 -28.37 -11.21
CA PRO A 17 53.94 -29.17 -12.24
C PRO A 17 54.91 -29.82 -13.26
N ALA A 18 54.49 -30.92 -13.94
CA ALA A 18 55.08 -31.45 -15.19
C ALA A 18 54.32 -32.74 -15.65
N SER A 19 53.67 -32.73 -16.83
CA SER A 19 54.09 -33.36 -18.11
C SER A 19 54.06 -34.91 -18.14
N SER A 20 53.07 -35.53 -18.81
CA SER A 20 53.07 -35.97 -20.23
C SER A 20 53.61 -37.39 -20.46
N ILE A 21 52.75 -38.31 -20.92
CA ILE A 21 53.11 -39.40 -21.83
C ILE A 21 51.97 -39.54 -22.85
N GLY A 22 52.32 -39.41 -24.14
CA GLY A 22 51.44 -39.62 -25.30
C GLY A 22 51.06 -41.09 -25.48
N VAL A 23 50.22 -41.44 -26.46
CA VAL A 23 50.68 -41.73 -27.83
C VAL A 23 49.44 -41.85 -28.75
N SER A 24 49.45 -41.04 -29.83
CA SER A 24 48.97 -41.23 -31.23
C SER A 24 47.57 -41.83 -31.52
N SER A 25 46.81 -41.46 -32.55
CA SER A 25 46.99 -40.60 -33.75
C SER A 25 45.67 -40.62 -34.55
N GLU A 26 45.33 -39.49 -35.19
CA GLU A 26 44.66 -39.34 -36.51
C GLU A 26 43.32 -40.07 -36.80
N SER A 27 42.36 -39.58 -37.59
CA SER A 27 42.06 -38.32 -38.27
C SER A 27 40.66 -38.49 -38.92
N LEU A 28 39.93 -37.38 -39.08
CA LEU A 28 39.02 -37.03 -40.20
C LEU A 28 38.07 -38.07 -40.82
N GLY A 29 36.78 -37.72 -40.89
CA GLY A 29 35.91 -38.14 -42.00
C GLY A 29 34.41 -38.18 -41.70
N GLU A 30 33.67 -37.15 -42.12
CA GLU A 30 32.21 -37.20 -42.26
C GLU A 30 31.74 -38.29 -43.23
N LYS A 31 30.58 -38.92 -42.93
CA LYS A 31 29.56 -39.30 -43.93
C LYS A 31 28.22 -39.69 -43.24
N PRO A 32 27.06 -39.29 -43.81
CA PRO A 32 25.73 -39.58 -43.24
C PRO A 32 25.24 -40.99 -43.63
N PRO A 33 24.31 -41.60 -42.87
CA PRO A 33 23.74 -42.88 -43.27
C PRO A 33 22.77 -42.75 -44.44
N SER A 34 22.92 -43.73 -45.33
CA SER A 34 22.31 -43.93 -46.65
C SER A 34 20.82 -44.25 -46.59
N TYR A 35 20.06 -43.71 -47.55
CA TYR A 35 18.73 -44.18 -47.92
C TYR A 35 18.84 -45.53 -48.66
N ALA A 36 18.06 -46.52 -48.24
CA ALA A 36 17.67 -47.65 -49.07
C ALA A 36 16.16 -47.86 -48.92
N SER A 37 15.51 -47.90 -50.07
CA SER A 37 14.09 -47.93 -50.35
C SER A 37 13.38 -49.22 -49.93
N ALA A 38 12.21 -49.08 -49.29
CA ALA A 38 11.13 -50.06 -49.37
C ALA A 38 9.82 -49.31 -49.63
N VAL A 39 9.32 -49.44 -50.86
CA VAL A 39 8.03 -48.89 -51.32
C VAL A 39 6.90 -49.74 -50.70
N PRO A 40 5.94 -49.15 -49.97
CA PRO A 40 4.69 -49.84 -49.65
C PRO A 40 3.77 -49.83 -50.88
N PRO A 41 3.01 -50.90 -51.15
CA PRO A 41 2.12 -50.96 -52.31
C PRO A 41 0.97 -49.93 -52.18
N LEU A 42 0.62 -49.32 -53.31
CA LEU A 42 -0.63 -48.57 -53.47
C LEU A 42 -1.81 -49.54 -53.30
N GLY A 43 -2.49 -49.44 -52.16
CA GLY A 43 -3.74 -50.14 -51.90
C GLY A 43 -4.39 -49.57 -50.65
N ASP A 44 -5.57 -49.00 -50.84
CA ASP A 44 -6.54 -48.57 -49.83
C ASP A 44 -6.51 -47.11 -49.38
N PHE A 45 -7.03 -46.25 -50.28
CA PHE A 45 -7.78 -45.05 -49.89
C PHE A 45 -9.04 -45.47 -49.12
N ASN A 46 -8.92 -45.62 -47.80
CA ASN A 46 -10.05 -45.58 -46.88
C ASN A 46 -9.67 -44.72 -45.67
N SER A 47 -9.72 -43.40 -45.86
CA SER A 47 -9.72 -42.46 -44.74
C SER A 47 -11.07 -42.56 -44.03
N LYS A 48 -11.19 -43.51 -43.10
CA LYS A 48 -12.09 -43.32 -41.96
C LYS A 48 -11.34 -42.41 -41.01
N SER A 49 -11.69 -41.12 -41.01
CA SER A 49 -11.30 -40.19 -39.97
C SER A 49 -11.75 -40.76 -38.63
N ASN A 50 -10.81 -41.30 -37.85
CA ASN A 50 -11.04 -41.61 -36.44
C ASN A 50 -11.23 -40.27 -35.71
N LEU A 51 -12.49 -39.85 -35.62
CA LEU A 51 -12.94 -38.65 -34.91
C LEU A 51 -12.97 -38.84 -33.38
N THR A 52 -12.13 -39.74 -32.85
CA THR A 52 -12.23 -40.21 -31.46
C THR A 52 -10.99 -39.91 -30.62
N GLU A 53 -9.84 -39.55 -31.20
CA GLU A 53 -8.64 -39.20 -30.40
C GLU A 53 -8.60 -37.75 -29.92
N LYS A 54 -9.31 -36.81 -30.57
CA LYS A 54 -9.33 -35.41 -30.13
C LYS A 54 -10.19 -35.13 -28.90
N ASN A 55 -11.07 -36.06 -28.50
CA ASN A 55 -11.90 -35.91 -27.31
C ASN A 55 -11.30 -36.54 -26.04
N GLN A 56 -10.23 -37.33 -26.15
CA GLN A 56 -9.54 -37.92 -24.99
C GLN A 56 -8.24 -37.19 -24.62
N LEU A 57 -7.65 -36.41 -25.52
CA LEU A 57 -6.46 -35.60 -25.22
C LEU A 57 -6.77 -34.22 -24.60
N SER A 58 -8.04 -33.89 -24.38
CA SER A 58 -8.50 -32.64 -23.76
C SER A 58 -8.85 -32.78 -22.27
N LEU A 59 -8.48 -33.90 -21.63
CA LEU A 59 -8.87 -34.21 -20.24
C LEU A 59 -7.69 -34.74 -19.42
N ALA A 60 -6.62 -33.95 -19.27
CA ALA A 60 -5.66 -34.02 -18.15
C ALA A 60 -4.58 -32.91 -18.19
N GLU A 61 -4.88 -31.69 -18.68
CA GLU A 61 -4.04 -30.56 -18.26
C GLU A 61 -4.48 -30.22 -16.84
N ASP A 62 -3.64 -30.52 -15.84
CA ASP A 62 -3.87 -30.07 -14.48
C ASP A 62 -4.17 -28.55 -14.50
N PRO A 63 -5.23 -28.09 -13.82
CA PRO A 63 -5.61 -26.69 -13.84
C PRO A 63 -4.41 -25.84 -13.39
N TYR A 64 -3.96 -24.92 -14.25
CA TYR A 64 -2.77 -24.10 -14.00
C TYR A 64 -2.80 -23.52 -12.59
N ASN A 65 -1.82 -23.91 -11.79
CA ASN A 65 -1.67 -23.43 -10.42
C ASN A 65 -0.63 -22.29 -10.39
N PRO A 66 -1.07 -21.02 -10.28
CA PRO A 66 -0.15 -19.87 -10.27
C PRO A 66 0.82 -19.91 -9.08
N PHE A 67 0.46 -20.60 -7.99
CA PHE A 67 1.26 -20.65 -6.77
C PHE A 67 2.50 -21.56 -6.87
N GLU A 68 2.51 -22.54 -7.77
CA GLU A 68 3.65 -23.46 -7.97
C GLU A 68 4.79 -22.81 -8.76
N HIS A 69 4.49 -21.72 -9.46
CA HIS A 69 5.42 -21.00 -10.32
C HIS A 69 5.92 -19.69 -9.66
N ARG A 70 5.71 -19.52 -8.36
CA ARG A 70 6.19 -18.37 -7.57
C ARG A 70 7.55 -18.67 -6.91
N ASP A 71 8.26 -17.60 -6.53
CA ASP A 71 9.57 -17.70 -5.88
C ASP A 71 9.49 -18.50 -4.56
N PRO A 72 10.22 -19.63 -4.43
CA PRO A 72 10.23 -20.43 -3.22
C PRO A 72 10.86 -19.72 -1.99
N ASN A 73 11.58 -18.61 -2.21
CA ASN A 73 12.25 -17.80 -1.18
C ASN A 73 11.41 -16.59 -0.72
N GLY A 74 10.10 -16.60 -0.97
CA GLY A 74 9.20 -15.53 -0.53
C GLY A 74 9.13 -15.32 1.00
N ALA A 75 8.54 -14.21 1.41
CA ALA A 75 8.31 -13.83 2.80
C ALA A 75 7.44 -14.86 3.55
N SER A 76 7.70 -15.03 4.84
CA SER A 76 6.88 -15.87 5.72
C SER A 76 5.52 -15.22 5.97
N SER A 77 4.52 -16.02 6.39
CA SER A 77 3.19 -15.51 6.76
C SER A 77 3.25 -14.47 7.90
N GLY A 78 4.16 -14.64 8.85
CA GLY A 78 4.41 -13.67 9.92
C GLY A 78 5.06 -12.38 9.41
N GLY A 79 6.00 -12.48 8.47
CA GLY A 79 6.58 -11.31 7.80
C GLY A 79 5.52 -10.53 7.02
N ALA A 80 4.68 -11.22 6.25
CA ALA A 80 3.56 -10.61 5.54
C ALA A 80 2.55 -9.95 6.49
N LEU A 81 2.21 -10.60 7.61
CA LEU A 81 1.37 -10.01 8.66
C LEU A 81 1.98 -8.71 9.20
N ALA A 82 3.26 -8.71 9.55
CA ALA A 82 3.95 -7.54 10.06
C ALA A 82 3.98 -6.40 9.03
N HIS A 83 4.17 -6.71 7.74
CA HIS A 83 4.10 -5.73 6.66
C HIS A 83 2.70 -5.13 6.49
N LEU A 84 1.64 -5.96 6.53
CA LEU A 84 0.25 -5.46 6.48
C LEU A 84 -0.08 -4.60 7.69
N LEU A 85 0.23 -5.07 8.91
CA LEU A 85 -0.01 -4.31 10.13
C LEU A 85 0.70 -2.95 10.09
N LYS A 86 1.99 -2.95 9.74
CA LYS A 86 2.76 -1.71 9.58
C LYS A 86 2.11 -0.76 8.58
N SER A 87 1.75 -1.26 7.41
CA SER A 87 1.22 -0.41 6.34
C SER A 87 -0.18 0.09 6.62
N SER A 88 -1.01 -0.69 7.31
CA SER A 88 -2.37 -0.30 7.62
C SER A 88 -2.42 0.62 8.83
N LEU A 89 -1.74 0.28 9.94
CA LEU A 89 -1.76 1.10 11.17
C LEU A 89 -1.32 2.55 10.91
N GLY A 90 -0.21 2.72 10.18
CA GLY A 90 0.26 3.99 9.64
C GLY A 90 0.11 5.21 10.55
N THR A 91 -0.16 6.36 9.95
CA THR A 91 -0.59 7.58 10.66
C THR A 91 -2.11 7.61 10.88
N GLY A 92 -2.86 6.75 10.20
CA GLY A 92 -4.33 6.71 10.25
C GLY A 92 -4.88 6.46 11.66
N ILE A 93 -4.24 5.57 12.42
CA ILE A 93 -4.61 5.31 13.82
C ILE A 93 -4.53 6.56 14.71
N LEU A 94 -3.60 7.48 14.42
CA LEU A 94 -3.44 8.69 15.22
C LEU A 94 -4.61 9.67 15.05
N ALA A 95 -5.32 9.61 13.92
CA ALA A 95 -6.48 10.44 13.63
C ALA A 95 -7.81 9.84 14.13
N MET A 96 -7.80 8.60 14.66
CA MET A 96 -9.03 7.94 15.12
C MET A 96 -9.77 8.66 16.25
N PRO A 97 -9.10 9.31 17.22
CA PRO A 97 -9.82 10.09 18.24
C PRO A 97 -10.63 11.23 17.64
N MET A 98 -10.09 11.92 16.64
CA MET A 98 -10.80 12.97 15.90
C MET A 98 -12.02 12.40 15.15
N ALA A 99 -11.90 11.19 14.59
CA ALA A 99 -13.04 10.52 13.99
C ALA A 99 -14.16 10.28 15.03
N PHE A 100 -13.81 9.81 16.23
CA PHE A 100 -14.78 9.58 17.30
C PHE A 100 -15.40 10.88 17.84
N HIS A 101 -14.67 11.99 17.84
CA HIS A 101 -15.26 13.31 18.08
C HIS A 101 -16.35 13.65 17.05
N ASN A 102 -16.09 13.38 15.78
CA ASN A 102 -17.04 13.63 14.69
C ASN A 102 -18.23 12.66 14.63
N ALA A 103 -18.21 11.56 15.40
CA ALA A 103 -19.22 10.50 15.40
C ALA A 103 -19.98 10.34 16.73
N GLY A 104 -19.35 10.64 17.85
CA GLY A 104 -19.79 10.24 19.19
C GLY A 104 -19.36 8.81 19.54
N LEU A 105 -19.41 8.48 20.83
CA LEU A 105 -18.80 7.25 21.36
C LEU A 105 -19.42 5.96 20.83
N VAL A 106 -20.75 5.84 20.87
CA VAL A 106 -21.46 4.60 20.51
C VAL A 106 -21.50 4.45 18.99
N PHE A 107 -21.88 5.52 18.29
CA PHE A 107 -21.93 5.49 16.84
C PHE A 107 -20.54 5.27 16.23
N GLY A 108 -19.51 5.98 16.72
CA GLY A 108 -18.12 5.79 16.30
C GLY A 108 -17.64 4.37 16.50
N MET A 109 -17.91 3.76 17.66
CA MET A 109 -17.50 2.38 17.95
C MET A 109 -18.16 1.38 16.99
N VAL A 110 -19.48 1.41 16.87
CA VAL A 110 -20.24 0.48 16.01
C VAL A 110 -19.86 0.66 14.55
N MET A 111 -19.79 1.90 14.06
CA MET A 111 -19.49 2.16 12.67
C MET A 111 -18.03 1.89 12.30
N THR A 112 -17.08 2.06 13.22
CA THR A 112 -15.68 1.67 12.97
C THR A 112 -15.56 0.17 12.72
N LEU A 113 -16.28 -0.66 13.49
CA LEU A 113 -16.32 -2.11 13.27
C LEU A 113 -16.97 -2.47 11.92
N ILE A 114 -18.08 -1.81 11.57
CA ILE A 114 -18.78 -2.03 10.29
C ILE A 114 -17.91 -1.63 9.11
N VAL A 115 -17.33 -0.42 9.14
CA VAL A 115 -16.45 0.07 8.07
C VAL A 115 -15.21 -0.81 7.97
N GLY A 116 -14.61 -1.19 9.10
CA GLY A 116 -13.50 -2.15 9.14
C GLY A 116 -13.83 -3.48 8.46
N PHE A 117 -15.01 -4.04 8.73
CA PHE A 117 -15.50 -5.24 8.06
C PHE A 117 -15.68 -5.02 6.55
N LEU A 118 -16.30 -3.90 6.14
CA LEU A 118 -16.53 -3.58 4.73
C LEU A 118 -15.20 -3.42 3.96
N CYS A 119 -14.24 -2.69 4.51
CA CYS A 119 -12.91 -2.53 3.94
C CYS A 119 -12.18 -3.88 3.83
N THR A 120 -12.20 -4.68 4.89
CA THR A 120 -11.62 -6.04 4.90
C THR A 120 -12.24 -6.91 3.81
N HIS A 121 -13.56 -6.86 3.68
CA HIS A 121 -14.29 -7.60 2.65
C HIS A 121 -13.91 -7.12 1.24
N CYS A 122 -13.75 -5.80 1.01
CA CYS A 122 -13.29 -5.25 -0.26
C CYS A 122 -11.89 -5.73 -0.65
N VAL A 123 -10.96 -5.77 0.32
CA VAL A 123 -9.63 -6.33 0.10
C VAL A 123 -9.70 -7.83 -0.20
N HIS A 124 -10.56 -8.57 0.52
CA HIS A 124 -10.74 -10.00 0.31
C HIS A 124 -11.29 -10.31 -1.09
N ILE A 125 -12.29 -9.57 -1.58
CA ILE A 125 -12.82 -9.77 -2.94
C ILE A 125 -11.78 -9.43 -4.00
N LEU A 126 -10.94 -8.41 -3.77
CA LEU A 126 -9.88 -8.04 -4.71
C LEU A 126 -8.85 -9.15 -4.86
N VAL A 127 -8.30 -9.64 -3.74
CA VAL A 127 -7.28 -10.69 -3.75
C VAL A 127 -7.84 -11.98 -4.32
N LYS A 128 -9.06 -12.36 -3.92
CA LYS A 128 -9.74 -13.55 -4.47
C LYS A 128 -9.95 -13.44 -5.98
N THR A 129 -10.36 -12.27 -6.46
CA THR A 129 -10.53 -12.02 -7.90
C THR A 129 -9.20 -12.10 -8.62
N SER A 130 -8.13 -11.53 -8.04
CA SER A 130 -6.76 -11.62 -8.56
C SER A 130 -6.28 -13.08 -8.68
N HIS A 131 -6.48 -13.90 -7.66
CA HIS A 131 -6.15 -15.33 -7.71
C HIS A 131 -6.86 -16.07 -8.84
N ASN A 132 -8.15 -15.78 -9.04
CA ASN A 132 -8.93 -16.46 -10.07
C ASN A 132 -8.53 -16.01 -11.48
N ILE A 133 -8.32 -14.70 -11.70
CA ILE A 133 -7.86 -14.21 -13.00
C ILE A 133 -6.42 -14.64 -13.31
N CYS A 134 -5.55 -14.81 -12.31
CA CYS A 134 -4.23 -15.41 -12.49
C CYS A 134 -4.31 -16.83 -13.08
N ARG A 135 -5.28 -17.64 -12.61
CA ARG A 135 -5.55 -18.97 -13.17
C ARG A 135 -6.04 -18.89 -14.61
N ASP A 136 -7.03 -18.03 -14.86
CA ASP A 136 -7.65 -17.89 -16.19
C ASP A 136 -6.66 -17.35 -17.23
N ALA A 137 -5.80 -16.39 -16.83
CA ALA A 137 -4.80 -15.77 -17.70
C ALA A 137 -3.45 -16.49 -17.75
N LYS A 138 -3.30 -17.62 -17.01
CA LYS A 138 -2.05 -18.39 -16.88
C LYS A 138 -0.83 -17.53 -16.50
N VAL A 139 -1.00 -16.66 -15.51
CA VAL A 139 0.06 -15.78 -14.96
C VAL A 139 0.28 -16.05 -13.47
N THR A 140 1.50 -15.85 -12.98
CA THR A 140 1.92 -16.21 -11.62
C THR A 140 1.39 -15.24 -10.55
N SER A 141 1.38 -13.95 -10.86
CA SER A 141 0.99 -12.87 -9.95
C SER A 141 0.58 -11.63 -10.73
N LEU A 142 -0.33 -10.85 -10.16
CA LEU A 142 -0.76 -9.57 -10.69
C LEU A 142 -0.69 -8.51 -9.57
N GLY A 143 -0.35 -7.28 -9.92
CA GLY A 143 -0.56 -6.15 -9.02
C GLY A 143 -2.01 -5.69 -9.07
N PHE A 144 -2.32 -4.59 -8.38
CA PHE A 144 -3.70 -4.09 -8.31
C PHE A 144 -4.19 -3.60 -9.69
N ALA A 145 -3.39 -2.78 -10.38
CA ALA A 145 -3.74 -2.26 -11.69
C ALA A 145 -3.80 -3.35 -12.77
N GLU A 146 -2.86 -4.31 -12.74
CA GLU A 146 -2.84 -5.44 -13.68
C GLU A 146 -4.01 -6.39 -13.42
N THR A 147 -4.45 -6.55 -12.17
CA THR A 147 -5.67 -7.30 -11.85
C THR A 147 -6.89 -6.64 -12.50
N ALA A 148 -7.02 -5.32 -12.39
CA ALA A 148 -8.12 -4.59 -13.04
C ALA A 148 -8.05 -4.70 -14.58
N GLU A 149 -6.86 -4.58 -15.17
CA GLU A 149 -6.65 -4.77 -16.61
C GLU A 149 -7.12 -6.15 -17.10
N LYS A 150 -6.60 -7.21 -16.47
CA LYS A 150 -6.86 -8.60 -16.88
C LYS A 150 -8.31 -8.99 -16.70
N VAL A 151 -8.96 -8.52 -15.65
CA VAL A 151 -10.39 -8.76 -15.44
C VAL A 151 -11.24 -8.19 -16.57
N PHE A 152 -10.89 -7.01 -17.08
CA PHE A 152 -11.62 -6.43 -18.21
C PHE A 152 -11.27 -7.12 -19.52
N GLU A 153 -10.01 -7.49 -19.73
CA GLU A 153 -9.55 -8.21 -20.93
C GLU A 153 -10.26 -9.57 -21.10
N TYR A 154 -10.42 -10.32 -20.02
CA TYR A 154 -11.11 -11.62 -20.00
C TYR A 154 -12.62 -11.49 -19.75
N GLY A 155 -13.08 -10.28 -19.42
CA GLY A 155 -14.48 -9.97 -19.15
C GLY A 155 -15.39 -10.01 -20.40
N PRO A 156 -16.65 -9.58 -20.26
CA PRO A 156 -17.62 -9.56 -21.36
C PRO A 156 -17.15 -8.68 -22.52
N LYS A 157 -17.50 -9.07 -23.76
CA LYS A 157 -16.97 -8.46 -25.00
C LYS A 157 -17.01 -6.93 -25.03
N GLY A 158 -18.08 -6.32 -24.51
CA GLY A 158 -18.23 -4.86 -24.45
C GLY A 158 -17.27 -4.15 -23.48
N MET A 159 -16.82 -4.84 -22.42
CA MET A 159 -15.94 -4.28 -21.39
C MET A 159 -14.46 -4.38 -21.76
N ARG A 160 -14.06 -5.30 -22.65
CA ARG A 160 -12.66 -5.55 -23.02
C ARG A 160 -11.91 -4.31 -23.52
N ARG A 161 -12.61 -3.42 -24.24
CA ARG A 161 -12.05 -2.15 -24.72
C ARG A 161 -11.61 -1.20 -23.61
N PHE A 162 -12.12 -1.37 -22.39
CA PHE A 162 -11.81 -0.54 -21.24
C PHE A 162 -10.67 -1.12 -20.37
N ALA A 163 -10.03 -2.23 -20.76
CA ALA A 163 -8.95 -2.82 -19.98
C ALA A 163 -7.79 -1.86 -19.70
N ASN A 164 -7.30 -1.18 -20.74
CA ASN A 164 -6.26 -0.15 -20.59
C ASN A 164 -6.74 1.02 -19.73
N PHE A 165 -8.00 1.43 -19.87
CA PHE A 165 -8.56 2.50 -19.04
C PHE A 165 -8.59 2.09 -17.56
N ALA A 166 -9.05 0.87 -17.25
CA ALA A 166 -9.08 0.35 -15.87
C ALA A 166 -7.69 0.30 -15.25
N LYS A 167 -6.68 -0.16 -15.99
CA LYS A 167 -5.27 -0.14 -15.54
C LYS A 167 -4.81 1.27 -15.20
N GLN A 168 -4.99 2.20 -16.14
CA GLN A 168 -4.54 3.58 -15.97
C GLN A 168 -5.28 4.27 -14.82
N PHE A 169 -6.58 4.02 -14.66
CA PHE A 169 -7.37 4.55 -13.55
C PHE A 169 -6.81 4.11 -12.20
N VAL A 170 -6.52 2.82 -12.03
CA VAL A 170 -5.95 2.29 -10.77
C VAL A 170 -4.54 2.80 -10.53
N ASP A 171 -3.66 2.80 -11.54
CA ASP A 171 -2.29 3.32 -11.38
C ASP A 171 -2.26 4.81 -11.03
N ILE A 172 -3.02 5.64 -11.77
CA ILE A 172 -3.08 7.08 -11.53
C ILE A 172 -3.72 7.36 -10.17
N GLY A 173 -4.79 6.64 -9.83
CA GLY A 173 -5.41 6.74 -8.52
C GLY A 173 -4.43 6.40 -7.40
N LEU A 174 -3.69 5.29 -7.52
CA LEU A 174 -2.72 4.86 -6.52
C LEU A 174 -1.58 5.88 -6.38
N MET A 175 -1.09 6.43 -7.49
CA MET A 175 -0.10 7.51 -7.47
C MET A 175 -0.63 8.76 -6.77
N ALA A 176 -1.85 9.20 -7.12
CA ALA A 176 -2.47 10.37 -6.52
C ALA A 176 -2.71 10.19 -5.02
N THR A 177 -3.10 8.98 -4.60
CA THR A 177 -3.23 8.60 -3.18
C THR A 177 -1.92 8.79 -2.43
N TYR A 178 -0.82 8.25 -2.96
CA TYR A 178 0.49 8.34 -2.30
C TYR A 178 1.03 9.78 -2.27
N TYR A 179 0.82 10.57 -3.32
CA TYR A 179 1.22 11.97 -3.33
C TYR A 179 0.39 12.83 -2.37
N ALA A 180 -0.91 12.54 -2.23
CA ALA A 180 -1.77 13.24 -1.29
C ALA A 180 -1.45 12.86 0.17
N ALA A 181 -1.16 11.58 0.44
CA ALA A 181 -0.59 11.16 1.73
C ALA A 181 0.75 11.85 2.03
N GLY A 182 1.57 12.09 1.01
CA GLY A 182 2.78 12.90 1.12
C GLY A 182 2.52 14.33 1.61
N CYS A 183 1.43 14.97 1.19
CA CYS A 183 1.02 16.28 1.72
C CYS A 183 0.64 16.20 3.20
N VAL A 184 -0.15 15.18 3.59
CA VAL A 184 -0.53 14.93 5.00
C VAL A 184 0.72 14.78 5.87
N TYR A 185 1.73 14.05 5.39
CA TYR A 185 2.98 13.86 6.11
C TYR A 185 3.76 15.16 6.29
N ILE A 186 3.86 16.00 5.25
CA ILE A 186 4.55 17.29 5.35
C ILE A 186 3.86 18.17 6.40
N VAL A 187 2.53 18.27 6.39
CA VAL A 187 1.76 19.03 7.40
C VAL A 187 2.01 18.45 8.79
N PHE A 188 1.89 17.14 8.96
CA PHE A 188 2.09 16.48 10.26
C PHE A 188 3.48 16.77 10.86
N ILE A 189 4.53 16.58 10.05
CA ILE A 189 5.91 16.79 10.47
C ILE A 189 6.09 18.25 10.87
N ALA A 190 5.61 19.17 10.03
CA ALA A 190 5.69 20.61 10.29
C ALA A 190 4.98 21.01 11.59
N THR A 191 3.74 20.55 11.81
CA THR A 191 2.98 20.84 13.04
C THR A 191 3.67 20.25 14.27
N SER A 192 4.24 19.04 14.17
CA SER A 192 4.94 18.42 15.29
C SER A 192 6.20 19.20 15.70
N PHE A 193 6.97 19.68 14.72
CA PHE A 193 8.12 20.54 14.98
C PHE A 193 7.71 21.93 15.47
N HIS A 194 6.65 22.50 14.90
CA HIS A 194 6.08 23.78 15.30
C HIS A 194 5.74 23.79 16.80
N ASP A 195 4.94 22.82 17.26
CA ASP A 195 4.47 22.77 18.66
C ASP A 195 5.62 22.69 19.64
N VAL A 196 6.64 21.87 19.34
CA VAL A 196 7.78 21.66 20.24
C VAL A 196 8.76 22.85 20.18
N ILE A 197 9.14 23.30 18.99
CA ILE A 197 10.16 24.35 18.84
C ILE A 197 9.64 25.69 19.34
N ASN A 198 8.41 26.08 18.99
CA ASN A 198 7.83 27.35 19.46
C ASN A 198 7.71 27.35 21.00
N TYR A 199 7.31 26.23 21.60
CA TYR A 199 7.19 26.11 23.06
C TYR A 199 8.53 26.34 23.77
N TYR A 200 9.62 25.67 23.36
CA TYR A 200 10.92 25.78 24.06
C TYR A 200 11.72 27.04 23.72
N THR A 201 11.56 27.58 22.51
CA THR A 201 12.33 28.75 22.06
C THR A 201 11.60 30.07 22.30
N GLY A 202 10.29 30.05 22.56
CA GLY A 202 9.45 31.24 22.65
C GLY A 202 9.27 31.97 21.31
N ILE A 203 9.66 31.35 20.20
CA ILE A 203 9.47 31.87 18.85
C ILE A 203 8.01 31.64 18.44
N ASN A 204 7.38 32.63 17.80
CA ASN A 204 6.00 32.53 17.29
C ASN A 204 5.99 32.43 15.76
N TRP A 205 6.66 31.41 15.22
CA TRP A 205 6.66 31.17 13.77
C TRP A 205 5.42 30.42 13.34
N ASP A 206 4.85 30.83 12.20
CA ASP A 206 3.70 30.17 11.59
C ASP A 206 4.06 28.75 11.08
N VAL A 207 3.10 27.83 11.13
CA VAL A 207 3.26 26.43 10.66
C VAL A 207 3.78 26.37 9.21
N ARG A 208 3.45 27.34 8.34
CA ARG A 208 3.93 27.39 6.95
C ARG A 208 5.45 27.50 6.85
N ILE A 209 6.11 28.13 7.82
CA ILE A 209 7.58 28.19 7.89
C ILE A 209 8.13 26.78 8.16
N TYR A 210 7.54 26.06 9.10
CA TYR A 210 7.89 24.67 9.39
C TYR A 210 7.61 23.73 8.21
N ILE A 211 6.57 23.99 7.42
CA ILE A 211 6.31 23.28 6.15
C ILE A 211 7.46 23.51 5.17
N ALA A 212 7.87 24.77 4.96
CA ALA A 212 8.99 25.09 4.08
C ALA A 212 10.30 24.43 4.54
N LEU A 213 10.56 24.38 5.85
CA LEU A 213 11.71 23.69 6.43
C LEU A 213 11.62 22.17 6.24
N THR A 214 10.43 21.57 6.37
CA THR A 214 10.17 20.13 6.20
C THR A 214 10.35 19.68 4.75
N VAL A 215 10.05 20.52 3.78
CA VAL A 215 10.25 20.22 2.36
C VAL A 215 11.72 19.93 2.05
N ILE A 216 12.68 20.56 2.74
CA ILE A 216 14.12 20.37 2.52
C ILE A 216 14.56 18.92 2.77
N PRO A 217 14.37 18.31 3.96
CA PRO A 217 14.71 16.90 4.17
C PRO A 217 13.83 15.96 3.33
N CYS A 218 12.58 16.30 3.04
CA CYS A 218 11.74 15.54 2.10
C CYS A 218 12.35 15.50 0.69
N LEU A 219 12.91 16.61 0.20
CA LEU A 219 13.62 16.68 -1.09
C LEU A 219 14.83 15.74 -1.08
N LEU A 220 15.64 15.75 -0.01
CA LEU A 220 16.82 14.90 0.11
C LEU A 220 16.45 13.41 0.11
N ILE A 221 15.49 13.01 0.95
CA ILE A 221 15.05 11.63 1.08
C ILE A 221 14.33 11.16 -0.20
N GLY A 222 13.52 12.03 -0.81
CA GLY A 222 12.77 11.71 -2.03
C GLY A 222 13.64 11.46 -3.27
N GLN A 223 14.92 11.87 -3.23
CA GLN A 223 15.89 11.52 -4.28
C GLN A 223 16.42 10.09 -4.17
N ILE A 224 16.17 9.35 -3.08
CA ILE A 224 16.63 7.97 -2.94
C ILE A 224 15.90 7.09 -3.97
N ARG A 225 16.68 6.41 -4.82
CA ARG A 225 16.16 5.60 -5.94
C ARG A 225 16.23 4.10 -5.71
N GLU A 226 16.95 3.68 -4.69
CA GLU A 226 17.13 2.27 -4.40
C GLU A 226 16.48 1.98 -3.05
N LEU A 227 15.45 1.13 -3.08
CA LEU A 227 14.68 0.75 -1.90
C LEU A 227 15.57 0.26 -0.76
N LYS A 228 16.67 -0.45 -1.08
CA LYS A 228 17.64 -0.99 -0.11
C LYS A 228 18.20 0.07 0.85
N TRP A 229 18.37 1.31 0.41
CA TRP A 229 18.88 2.38 1.26
C TRP A 229 17.82 2.93 2.23
N LEU A 230 16.53 2.75 1.92
CA LEU A 230 15.42 3.16 2.77
C LEU A 230 15.07 2.11 3.84
N VAL A 231 15.50 0.85 3.67
CA VAL A 231 15.23 -0.25 4.61
C VAL A 231 15.67 0.05 6.05
N PRO A 232 16.91 0.48 6.35
CA PRO A 232 17.31 0.73 7.74
C PRO A 232 16.52 1.88 8.39
N PHE A 233 16.23 2.94 7.63
CA PHE A 233 15.37 4.04 8.10
C PHE A 233 13.95 3.58 8.38
N SER A 234 13.43 2.67 7.57
CA SER A 234 12.12 2.05 7.74
C SER A 234 12.04 1.17 9.00
N MET A 235 13.13 0.49 9.36
CA MET A 235 13.24 -0.26 10.62
C MET A 235 13.27 0.69 11.82
N MET A 236 14.07 1.76 11.75
CA MET A 236 14.14 2.78 12.80
C MET A 236 12.80 3.50 12.99
N ALA A 237 12.12 3.84 11.90
CA ALA A 237 10.77 4.43 11.94
C ALA A 237 9.78 3.53 12.70
N ASN A 238 9.84 2.21 12.51
CA ASN A 238 8.98 1.29 13.26
C ASN A 238 9.24 1.34 14.77
N VAL A 239 10.51 1.41 15.19
CA VAL A 239 10.88 1.51 16.60
C VAL A 239 10.32 2.81 17.19
N PHE A 240 10.49 3.94 16.49
CA PHE A 240 9.96 5.23 16.91
C PHE A 240 8.44 5.24 16.99
N ILE A 241 7.75 4.60 16.04
CA ILE A 241 6.30 4.43 16.04
C ILE A 241 5.86 3.63 17.28
N VAL A 242 6.50 2.50 17.57
CA VAL A 242 6.16 1.68 18.76
C VAL A 242 6.37 2.45 20.06
N ILE A 243 7.48 3.16 20.19
CA ILE A 243 7.77 4.00 21.37
C ILE A 243 6.72 5.11 21.51
N THR A 244 6.41 5.80 20.41
CA THR A 244 5.39 6.85 20.38
C THR A 244 4.03 6.29 20.80
N PHE A 245 3.62 5.13 20.27
CA PHE A 245 2.37 4.49 20.68
C PHE A 245 2.34 4.14 22.17
N ALA A 246 3.44 3.63 22.72
CA ALA A 246 3.51 3.34 24.16
C ALA A 246 3.31 4.60 25.01
N ILE A 247 3.92 5.73 24.61
CA ILE A 247 3.78 7.01 25.30
C ILE A 247 2.35 7.56 25.15
N VAL A 248 1.76 7.46 23.96
CA VAL A 248 0.36 7.84 23.73
C VAL A 248 -0.58 7.03 24.61
N LEU A 249 -0.40 5.72 24.69
CA LEU A 249 -1.19 4.85 25.56
C LEU A 249 -1.03 5.23 27.05
N TYR A 250 0.18 5.58 27.48
CA TYR A 250 0.43 6.08 28.83
C TYR A 250 -0.43 7.33 29.12
N TYR A 251 -0.31 8.39 28.32
CA TYR A 251 -1.07 9.64 28.54
C TYR A 251 -2.58 9.50 28.35
N MET A 252 -3.01 8.50 27.57
CA MET A 252 -4.41 8.20 27.37
C MET A 252 -5.07 7.64 28.64
N PHE A 253 -4.31 6.98 29.52
CA PHE A 253 -4.81 6.32 30.73
C PHE A 253 -4.22 6.83 32.06
N ASP A 254 -3.34 7.84 32.01
CA ASP A 254 -2.70 8.42 33.22
C ASP A 254 -3.71 9.15 34.12
N GLU A 255 -4.78 9.70 33.55
CA GLU A 255 -5.85 10.40 34.27
C GLU A 255 -7.18 9.64 34.23
N PRO A 256 -8.09 9.87 35.20
CA PRO A 256 -9.42 9.28 35.20
C PRO A 256 -10.21 9.64 33.93
N LEU A 257 -10.80 8.61 33.31
CA LEU A 257 -11.61 8.77 32.10
C LEU A 257 -13.00 9.31 32.44
N VAL A 258 -13.39 10.41 31.79
CA VAL A 258 -14.70 11.05 31.96
C VAL A 258 -15.56 10.77 30.73
N TYR A 259 -16.68 10.06 30.94
CA TYR A 259 -17.59 9.65 29.88
C TYR A 259 -18.82 10.56 29.75
N SER A 260 -19.24 11.17 30.86
CA SER A 260 -20.55 11.83 30.99
C SER A 260 -20.72 13.08 30.14
N ASP A 261 -19.61 13.68 29.70
CA ASP A 261 -19.56 14.89 28.90
C ASP A 261 -19.40 14.62 27.39
N LYS A 262 -19.34 13.35 26.97
CA LYS A 262 -19.17 12.97 25.56
C LYS A 262 -20.49 12.54 24.93
N PRO A 263 -20.86 13.05 23.75
CA PRO A 263 -22.05 12.60 23.04
C PRO A 263 -21.93 11.13 22.64
N LEU A 264 -23.01 10.37 22.83
CA LEU A 264 -23.09 8.99 22.33
C LEU A 264 -23.18 8.95 20.80
N ILE A 265 -23.81 9.97 20.21
CA ILE A 265 -23.95 10.21 18.77
C ILE A 265 -23.73 11.71 18.55
N ALA A 266 -22.79 12.07 17.67
CA ALA A 266 -22.48 13.44 17.31
C ALA A 266 -23.50 14.02 16.30
N LYS A 267 -23.29 15.28 15.91
CA LYS A 267 -24.15 15.97 14.92
C LYS A 267 -24.10 15.24 13.57
N ALA A 268 -25.24 15.16 12.89
CA ALA A 268 -25.31 14.49 11.59
C ALA A 268 -24.40 15.13 10.51
N SER A 269 -24.07 16.42 10.65
CA SER A 269 -23.19 17.14 9.75
C SER A 269 -21.72 16.70 9.83
N SER A 270 -21.26 16.14 10.95
CA SER A 270 -19.87 15.69 11.14
C SER A 270 -19.66 14.20 10.80
N ILE A 271 -20.75 13.43 10.66
CA ILE A 271 -20.69 12.00 10.32
C ILE A 271 -19.92 11.71 9.02
N PRO A 272 -20.03 12.51 7.94
CA PRO A 272 -19.23 12.31 6.74
C PRO A 272 -17.71 12.38 6.98
N LEU A 273 -17.26 13.30 7.83
CA LEU A 273 -15.86 13.44 8.21
C LEU A 273 -15.38 12.19 8.96
N PHE A 274 -16.20 11.65 9.87
CA PHE A 274 -15.90 10.37 10.52
C PHE A 274 -15.70 9.25 9.51
N PHE A 275 -16.62 9.05 8.56
CA PHE A 275 -16.47 8.00 7.55
C PHE A 275 -15.21 8.20 6.71
N ALA A 276 -14.91 9.44 6.32
CA ALA A 276 -13.72 9.76 5.54
C ALA A 276 -12.43 9.45 6.33
N THR A 277 -12.35 9.84 7.61
CA THR A 277 -11.19 9.55 8.47
C THR A 277 -11.04 8.06 8.74
N VAL A 278 -12.11 7.31 9.01
CA VAL A 278 -12.04 5.86 9.21
C VAL A 278 -11.65 5.13 7.93
N ILE A 279 -12.22 5.50 6.78
CA ILE A 279 -11.86 4.94 5.48
C ILE A 279 -10.38 5.25 5.14
N PHE A 280 -9.92 6.47 5.44
CA PHE A 280 -8.51 6.84 5.34
C PHE A 280 -7.63 5.96 6.24
N ALA A 281 -8.00 5.78 7.51
CA ALA A 281 -7.19 4.99 8.42
C ALA A 281 -7.15 3.51 8.03
N MET A 282 -8.20 2.99 7.39
CA MET A 282 -8.23 1.65 6.80
C MET A 282 -7.47 1.55 5.46
N GLU A 283 -6.63 2.54 5.14
CA GLU A 283 -5.66 2.50 4.05
C GLU A 283 -4.80 1.22 4.13
N GLY A 284 -4.44 0.70 2.96
CA GLY A 284 -3.49 -0.42 2.84
C GLY A 284 -3.63 -1.18 1.52
N ILE A 285 -4.68 -0.90 0.73
CA ILE A 285 -4.96 -1.66 -0.48
C ILE A 285 -3.81 -1.64 -1.50
N GLY A 286 -3.03 -0.55 -1.54
CA GLY A 286 -1.86 -0.39 -2.39
C GLY A 286 -0.71 -1.37 -2.08
N VAL A 287 -0.61 -1.86 -0.84
CA VAL A 287 0.44 -2.80 -0.43
C VAL A 287 -0.04 -4.24 -0.36
N VAL A 288 -1.36 -4.47 -0.36
CA VAL A 288 -1.94 -5.82 -0.23
C VAL A 288 -1.41 -6.76 -1.31
N MET A 289 -1.50 -6.36 -2.59
CA MET A 289 -1.06 -7.20 -3.71
C MET A 289 0.46 -7.42 -3.70
N PRO A 290 1.33 -6.39 -3.54
CA PRO A 290 2.76 -6.61 -3.37
C PRO A 290 3.12 -7.55 -2.21
N VAL A 291 2.47 -7.40 -1.04
CA VAL A 291 2.71 -8.26 0.12
C VAL A 291 2.29 -9.70 -0.18
N GLU A 292 1.11 -9.92 -0.74
CA GLU A 292 0.62 -11.24 -1.13
C GLU A 292 1.55 -11.90 -2.16
N ASN A 293 1.97 -11.15 -3.17
CA ASN A 293 2.84 -11.63 -4.24
C ASN A 293 4.24 -12.01 -3.72
N SER A 294 4.69 -11.38 -2.63
CA SER A 294 5.97 -11.67 -1.99
C SER A 294 5.94 -12.92 -1.10
N MET A 295 4.78 -13.51 -0.80
CA MET A 295 4.67 -14.61 0.16
C MET A 295 5.14 -15.96 -0.39
N LYS A 296 5.81 -16.75 0.45
CA LYS A 296 6.16 -18.15 0.15
C LYS A 296 4.93 -19.05 -0.04
N LYS A 297 3.86 -18.81 0.73
CA LYS A 297 2.59 -19.57 0.66
C LYS A 297 1.40 -18.61 0.55
N PRO A 298 1.10 -18.09 -0.66
CA PRO A 298 0.08 -17.06 -0.82
C PRO A 298 -1.35 -17.56 -0.54
N GLN A 299 -1.57 -18.88 -0.61
CA GLN A 299 -2.81 -19.54 -0.20
C GLN A 299 -3.18 -19.24 1.27
N HIS A 300 -2.17 -19.06 2.13
CA HIS A 300 -2.39 -18.73 3.53
C HIS A 300 -2.83 -17.26 3.73
N PHE A 301 -2.73 -16.40 2.70
CA PHE A 301 -3.13 -15.00 2.81
C PHE A 301 -4.63 -14.85 3.11
N LEU A 302 -5.46 -15.60 2.38
CA LEU A 302 -6.91 -15.70 2.56
C LEU A 302 -7.36 -16.97 3.32
N GLY A 303 -6.42 -17.73 3.88
CA GLY A 303 -6.71 -18.99 4.58
C GLY A 303 -7.46 -18.82 5.91
N CYS A 304 -7.54 -19.87 6.72
CA CYS A 304 -8.13 -19.81 8.07
C CYS A 304 -7.16 -20.40 9.12
N PRO A 305 -6.62 -19.58 10.05
CA PRO A 305 -6.67 -18.11 10.09
C PRO A 305 -5.78 -17.49 9.00
N GLY A 306 -6.34 -16.57 8.23
CA GLY A 306 -5.64 -15.93 7.10
C GLY A 306 -4.81 -14.74 7.57
N VAL A 307 -3.71 -14.48 6.87
CA VAL A 307 -2.84 -13.31 7.14
C VAL A 307 -3.64 -12.01 7.05
N LEU A 308 -4.49 -11.87 6.03
CA LEU A 308 -5.32 -10.68 5.84
C LEU A 308 -6.31 -10.48 7.00
N ASN A 309 -7.09 -11.50 7.33
CA ASN A 309 -8.11 -11.41 8.39
C ASN A 309 -7.48 -11.11 9.75
N THR A 310 -6.33 -11.74 10.04
CA THR A 310 -5.60 -11.50 11.30
C THR A 310 -5.08 -10.07 11.36
N ALA A 311 -4.51 -9.55 10.27
CA ALA A 311 -4.05 -8.16 10.18
C ALA A 311 -5.22 -7.19 10.39
N MET A 312 -6.29 -7.35 9.63
CA MET A 312 -7.41 -6.40 9.64
C MET A 312 -8.19 -6.42 10.95
N ILE A 313 -8.43 -7.60 11.57
CA ILE A 313 -9.05 -7.66 12.90
C ILE A 313 -8.21 -6.91 13.93
N THR A 314 -6.89 -7.10 13.90
CA THR A 314 -5.97 -6.41 14.81
C THR A 314 -6.01 -4.90 14.60
N VAL A 315 -5.97 -4.43 13.34
CA VAL A 315 -6.05 -3.02 12.98
C VAL A 315 -7.37 -2.40 13.45
N VAL A 316 -8.50 -3.04 13.15
CA VAL A 316 -9.84 -2.53 13.50
C VAL A 316 -10.01 -2.43 15.01
N LEU A 317 -9.54 -3.42 15.77
CA LEU A 317 -9.59 -3.38 17.24
C LEU A 317 -8.71 -2.27 17.81
N LEU A 318 -7.49 -2.10 17.29
CA LEU A 318 -6.61 -1.02 17.73
C LEU A 318 -7.22 0.36 17.42
N TYR A 319 -7.86 0.53 16.27
CA TYR A 319 -8.49 1.80 15.90
C TYR A 319 -9.71 2.09 16.77
N ALA A 320 -10.52 1.08 17.05
CA ALA A 320 -11.65 1.21 17.96
C ALA A 320 -11.18 1.60 19.36
N ILE A 321 -10.13 0.97 19.89
CA ILE A 321 -9.55 1.28 21.21
C ILE A 321 -8.98 2.70 21.23
N ILE A 322 -8.06 3.04 20.32
CA ILE A 322 -7.41 4.35 20.29
C ILE A 322 -8.45 5.45 20.02
N GLY A 323 -9.37 5.24 19.07
CA GLY A 323 -10.42 6.21 18.76
C GLY A 323 -11.35 6.46 19.94
N PHE A 324 -11.86 5.39 20.56
CA PHE A 324 -12.77 5.49 21.70
C PHE A 324 -12.09 6.14 22.91
N PHE A 325 -10.97 5.56 23.39
CA PHE A 325 -10.32 6.06 24.60
C PHE A 325 -9.62 7.40 24.39
N GLY A 326 -9.06 7.64 23.19
CA GLY A 326 -8.50 8.94 22.85
C GLY A 326 -9.55 10.03 22.87
N TYR A 327 -10.75 9.80 22.33
CA TYR A 327 -11.82 10.79 22.39
C TYR A 327 -12.36 10.96 23.82
N VAL A 328 -12.50 9.88 24.59
CA VAL A 328 -12.88 9.98 26.02
C VAL A 328 -11.87 10.83 26.79
N ARG A 329 -10.56 10.68 26.52
CA ARG A 329 -9.50 11.41 27.21
C ARG A 329 -9.45 12.90 26.85
N PHE A 330 -9.54 13.24 25.57
CA PHE A 330 -9.30 14.61 25.07
C PHE A 330 -10.58 15.40 24.76
N GLY A 331 -11.71 14.74 24.56
CA GLY A 331 -12.99 15.39 24.26
C GLY A 331 -12.92 16.37 23.11
N ASP A 332 -13.49 17.56 23.31
CA ASP A 332 -13.58 18.60 22.29
C ASP A 332 -12.24 19.28 21.98
N THR A 333 -11.18 18.99 22.76
CA THR A 333 -9.82 19.49 22.50
C THR A 333 -9.01 18.57 21.59
N VAL A 334 -9.59 17.46 21.14
CA VAL A 334 -8.91 16.51 20.24
C VAL A 334 -8.47 17.23 18.96
N LYS A 335 -7.23 16.98 18.54
CA LYS A 335 -6.66 17.50 17.30
C LYS A 335 -6.62 16.38 16.26
N GLY A 336 -6.36 16.72 15.00
CA GLY A 336 -6.27 15.75 13.89
C GLY A 336 -5.26 14.61 14.05
N SER A 337 -4.39 14.66 15.06
CA SER A 337 -3.60 13.53 15.52
C SER A 337 -3.49 13.54 17.04
N ILE A 338 -3.68 12.39 17.67
CA ILE A 338 -3.54 12.20 19.12
C ILE A 338 -2.15 12.60 19.65
N THR A 339 -1.10 12.51 18.83
CA THR A 339 0.23 12.96 19.24
C THR A 339 0.27 14.46 19.50
N LEU A 340 -0.53 15.25 18.77
CA LEU A 340 -0.61 16.71 18.94
C LEU A 340 -1.38 17.11 20.20
N ASN A 341 -2.14 16.18 20.79
CA ASN A 341 -2.83 16.34 22.06
C ASN A 341 -1.96 16.07 23.29
N LEU A 342 -0.74 15.52 23.10
CA LEU A 342 0.17 15.28 24.22
C LEU A 342 0.57 16.62 24.87
N PRO A 343 0.68 16.66 26.21
CA PRO A 343 0.93 17.89 26.96
C PRO A 343 2.24 18.55 26.52
N GLU A 344 2.17 19.83 26.19
CA GLU A 344 3.32 20.64 25.78
C GLU A 344 4.24 20.89 26.98
N GLY A 345 5.56 20.77 26.77
CA GLY A 345 6.56 20.94 27.81
C GLY A 345 6.77 19.72 28.71
N ALA A 346 5.96 18.67 28.55
CA ALA A 346 6.23 17.39 29.17
C ALA A 346 7.24 16.62 28.31
N TRP A 347 8.43 16.34 28.87
CA TRP A 347 9.54 15.71 28.13
C TRP A 347 9.13 14.42 27.38
N LEU A 348 8.27 13.58 27.97
CA LEU A 348 7.74 12.37 27.31
C LEU A 348 6.85 12.70 26.12
N GLY A 349 5.94 13.67 26.28
CA GLY A 349 4.99 14.07 25.24
C GLY A 349 5.70 14.69 24.04
N ASP A 350 6.62 15.61 24.30
CA ASP A 350 7.43 16.27 23.28
C ASP A 350 8.35 15.26 22.56
N THR A 351 8.94 14.32 23.31
CA THR A 351 9.75 13.24 22.72
C THR A 351 8.89 12.38 21.77
N ALA A 352 7.67 12.00 22.16
CA ALA A 352 6.77 11.23 21.30
C ALA A 352 6.37 12.02 20.04
N LYS A 353 6.05 13.31 20.16
CA LYS A 353 5.75 14.18 19.00
C LYS A 353 6.92 14.19 18.01
N LEU A 354 8.14 14.43 18.49
CA LEU A 354 9.34 14.48 17.65
C LEU A 354 9.72 13.13 17.05
N LEU A 355 9.66 12.04 17.84
CA LEU A 355 9.91 10.68 17.34
C LEU A 355 8.93 10.31 16.22
N MET A 356 7.66 10.66 16.37
CA MET A 356 6.66 10.40 15.33
C MET A 356 6.93 11.23 14.07
N ALA A 357 7.30 12.50 14.21
CA ALA A 357 7.67 13.34 13.07
C ALA A 357 8.84 12.74 12.28
N VAL A 358 9.89 12.29 12.97
CA VAL A 358 11.05 11.64 12.32
C VAL A 358 10.66 10.28 11.70
N ALA A 359 9.80 9.51 12.35
CA ALA A 359 9.32 8.25 11.80
C ALA A 359 8.50 8.43 10.51
N ILE A 360 7.65 9.45 10.46
CA ILE A 360 6.88 9.81 9.27
C ILE A 360 7.80 10.33 8.17
N LEU A 361 8.83 11.11 8.51
CA LEU A 361 9.83 11.57 7.54
C LEU A 361 10.55 10.40 6.84
N PHE A 362 10.89 9.34 7.59
CA PHE A 362 11.45 8.13 6.98
C PHE A 362 10.42 7.33 6.17
N THR A 363 9.16 7.30 6.63
CA THR A 363 8.06 6.65 5.92
C THR A 363 7.74 7.35 4.60
N PHE A 364 7.85 8.68 4.56
CA PHE A 364 7.68 9.50 3.35
C PHE A 364 8.60 9.01 2.24
N GLY A 365 9.88 8.76 2.52
CA GLY A 365 10.81 8.25 1.52
C GLY A 365 10.38 6.92 0.89
N LEU A 366 9.92 5.99 1.73
CA LEU A 366 9.42 4.68 1.30
C LEU A 366 8.14 4.82 0.45
N GLN A 367 7.18 5.61 0.91
CA GLN A 367 5.89 5.75 0.25
C GLN A 367 5.99 6.59 -1.03
N PHE A 368 6.96 7.50 -1.11
CA PHE A 368 7.26 8.26 -2.32
C PHE A 368 8.00 7.44 -3.40
N TYR A 369 8.70 6.35 -3.01
CA TYR A 369 9.42 5.49 -3.96
C TYR A 369 8.49 4.78 -4.96
N VAL A 370 7.39 4.20 -4.46
CA VAL A 370 6.43 3.42 -5.26
C VAL A 370 5.78 4.22 -6.39
N PRO A 371 5.08 5.35 -6.14
CA PRO A 371 4.41 6.12 -7.17
C PRO A 371 5.38 6.70 -8.20
N ASN A 372 6.61 7.05 -7.79
CA ASN A 372 7.62 7.53 -8.73
C ASN A 372 8.17 6.44 -9.64
N THR A 373 8.24 5.20 -9.17
CA THR A 373 8.62 4.06 -10.00
C THR A 373 7.55 3.80 -11.06
N ILE A 374 6.27 3.82 -10.65
CA ILE A 374 5.11 3.70 -11.55
C ILE A 374 5.10 4.85 -12.57
N LEU A 375 5.26 6.09 -12.10
CA LEU A 375 5.31 7.27 -12.95
C LEU A 375 6.45 7.19 -13.96
N TRP A 376 7.65 6.83 -13.50
CA TRP A 376 8.82 6.70 -14.38
C TRP A 376 8.62 5.62 -15.44
N GLN A 377 8.08 4.44 -15.07
CA GLN A 377 7.74 3.39 -16.03
C GLN A 377 6.77 3.86 -17.12
N LYS A 378 5.82 4.75 -16.77
CA LYS A 378 4.85 5.30 -17.72
C LYS A 378 5.43 6.36 -18.65
N ILE A 379 6.42 7.14 -18.22
CA ILE A 379 6.88 8.32 -18.99
C ILE A 379 8.30 8.18 -19.56
N ASN A 380 9.09 7.19 -19.14
CA ASN A 380 10.51 7.08 -19.52
C ASN A 380 10.73 7.10 -21.04
N HIS A 381 9.82 6.49 -21.81
CA HIS A 381 9.88 6.38 -23.26
C HIS A 381 9.76 7.73 -23.98
N LYS A 382 9.26 8.77 -23.29
CA LYS A 382 9.13 10.12 -23.82
C LYS A 382 10.40 10.94 -23.71
N PHE A 383 11.39 10.47 -22.95
CA PHE A 383 12.61 11.20 -22.65
C PHE A 383 13.83 10.50 -23.24
N ASN A 384 14.78 11.29 -23.75
CA ASN A 384 16.06 10.79 -24.24
C ASN A 384 16.84 10.10 -23.09
N PRO A 385 17.34 8.86 -23.27
CA PRO A 385 18.14 8.13 -22.28
C PRO A 385 19.21 8.97 -21.56
N ASP A 386 19.93 9.83 -22.28
CA ASP A 386 21.00 10.67 -21.72
C ASP A 386 20.49 11.65 -20.64
N LYS A 387 19.22 12.04 -20.73
CA LYS A 387 18.57 12.98 -19.81
C LYS A 387 17.72 12.29 -18.75
N HIS A 388 17.68 10.95 -18.70
CA HIS A 388 16.85 10.20 -17.74
C HIS A 388 17.18 10.58 -16.29
N ASN A 389 18.47 10.67 -15.95
CA ASN A 389 18.90 11.02 -14.60
C ASN A 389 18.39 12.41 -14.18
N MET A 390 18.61 13.43 -15.02
CA MET A 390 18.18 14.80 -14.75
C MET A 390 16.65 14.91 -14.70
N THR A 391 15.96 14.24 -15.62
CA THR A 391 14.49 14.25 -15.68
C THR A 391 13.89 13.64 -14.42
N GLN A 392 14.44 12.52 -13.92
CA GLN A 392 13.97 11.93 -12.67
C GLN A 392 14.17 12.85 -11.47
N ILE A 393 15.31 13.55 -11.38
CA ILE A 393 15.57 14.51 -10.29
C ILE A 393 14.55 15.64 -10.34
N LEU A 394 14.39 16.28 -11.50
CA LEU A 394 13.47 17.40 -11.68
C LEU A 394 12.01 16.99 -11.41
N LEU A 395 11.60 15.82 -11.89
CA LEU A 395 10.25 15.29 -11.68
C LEU A 395 9.98 15.04 -10.20
N ARG A 396 10.88 14.33 -9.52
CA ARG A 396 10.74 14.03 -8.09
C ARG A 396 10.73 15.30 -7.25
N SER A 397 11.68 16.21 -7.50
CA SER A 397 11.74 17.50 -6.81
C SER A 397 10.49 18.34 -7.08
N GLY A 398 10.02 18.39 -8.32
CA GLY A 398 8.80 19.10 -8.71
C GLY A 398 7.56 18.58 -7.99
N ILE A 399 7.41 17.26 -7.86
CA ILE A 399 6.28 16.66 -7.12
C ILE A 399 6.37 16.99 -5.62
N ILE A 400 7.55 16.91 -5.01
CA ILE A 400 7.73 17.24 -3.58
C ILE A 400 7.45 18.72 -3.33
N LEU A 401 7.93 19.61 -4.21
CA LEU A 401 7.65 21.04 -4.13
C LEU A 401 6.16 21.34 -4.30
N LEU A 402 5.48 20.65 -5.21
CA LEU A 402 4.02 20.75 -5.37
C LEU A 402 3.30 20.27 -4.10
N SER A 403 3.68 19.12 -3.54
CA SER A 403 3.12 18.63 -2.28
C SER A 403 3.35 19.60 -1.13
N GLY A 404 4.54 20.21 -1.05
CA GLY A 404 4.85 21.26 -0.07
C GLY A 404 4.02 22.54 -0.27
N GLY A 405 3.80 22.95 -1.52
CA GLY A 405 2.94 24.09 -1.84
C GLY A 405 1.47 23.83 -1.48
N VAL A 406 0.97 22.63 -1.76
CA VAL A 406 -0.38 22.19 -1.37
C VAL A 406 -0.50 22.14 0.16
N ALA A 407 0.48 21.55 0.86
CA ALA A 407 0.54 21.54 2.32
C ALA A 407 0.55 22.97 2.91
N ALA A 408 1.35 23.87 2.35
CA ALA A 408 1.41 25.27 2.78
C ALA A 408 0.12 26.03 2.49
N ALA A 409 -0.65 25.64 1.46
CA ALA A 409 -1.92 26.25 1.11
C ALA A 409 -3.07 25.84 2.04
N ILE A 410 -2.97 24.73 2.78
CA ILE A 410 -3.97 24.31 3.76
C ILE A 410 -3.21 23.72 4.96
N PRO A 411 -2.65 24.54 5.86
CA PRO A 411 -1.75 24.06 6.93
C PRO A 411 -2.52 23.39 8.08
N ASN A 412 -3.56 22.60 7.77
CA ASN A 412 -4.44 21.95 8.71
C ASN A 412 -4.55 20.45 8.37
N LEU A 413 -4.37 19.59 9.37
CA LEU A 413 -4.18 18.15 9.16
C LEU A 413 -5.51 17.44 8.84
N GLU A 414 -6.60 17.83 9.50
CA GLU A 414 -7.89 17.14 9.44
C GLU A 414 -8.55 17.20 8.06
N PRO A 415 -8.67 18.38 7.41
CA PRO A 415 -9.33 18.46 6.10
C PRO A 415 -8.55 17.69 5.04
N PHE A 416 -7.22 17.62 5.16
CA PHE A 416 -6.39 16.80 4.28
C PHE A 416 -6.67 15.31 4.45
N ILE A 417 -6.67 14.81 5.68
CA ILE A 417 -6.94 13.39 5.97
C ILE A 417 -8.31 12.99 5.45
N SER A 418 -9.34 13.79 5.73
CA SER A 418 -10.70 13.51 5.29
C SER A 418 -10.83 13.60 3.76
N LEU A 419 -10.24 14.60 3.10
CA LEU A 419 -10.28 14.72 1.64
C LEU A 419 -9.62 13.51 0.94
N VAL A 420 -8.46 13.07 1.44
CA VAL A 420 -7.74 11.91 0.89
C VAL A 420 -8.53 10.62 1.10
N GLY A 421 -9.08 10.43 2.31
CA GLY A 421 -10.00 9.35 2.65
C GLY A 421 -11.20 9.25 1.72
N ALA A 422 -11.92 10.37 1.61
CA ALA A 422 -13.14 10.48 0.84
C ALA A 422 -12.90 10.21 -0.65
N VAL A 423 -11.91 10.86 -1.26
CA VAL A 423 -11.71 10.78 -2.71
C VAL A 423 -11.01 9.48 -3.10
N PHE A 424 -9.82 9.23 -2.56
CA PHE A 424 -8.96 8.16 -3.09
C PHE A 424 -9.33 6.79 -2.55
N PHE A 425 -9.55 6.67 -1.24
CA PHE A 425 -9.84 5.37 -0.64
C PHE A 425 -11.27 4.89 -0.89
N SER A 426 -12.24 5.79 -1.01
CA SER A 426 -13.57 5.37 -1.47
C SER A 426 -13.51 4.80 -2.89
N LEU A 427 -12.79 5.46 -3.82
CA LEU A 427 -12.65 4.97 -5.20
C LEU A 427 -11.82 3.69 -5.29
N LEU A 428 -10.61 3.69 -4.75
CA LEU A 428 -9.68 2.57 -4.91
C LEU A 428 -9.93 1.44 -3.92
N GLY A 429 -10.26 1.78 -2.67
CA GLY A 429 -10.43 0.81 -1.59
C GLY A 429 -11.78 0.07 -1.63
N ILE A 430 -12.84 0.72 -2.14
CA ILE A 430 -14.21 0.18 -2.10
C ILE A 430 -14.81 0.02 -3.50
N PHE A 431 -14.81 1.07 -4.31
CA PHE A 431 -15.47 1.04 -5.63
C PHE A 431 -14.78 0.09 -6.60
N VAL A 432 -13.45 0.21 -6.78
CA VAL A 432 -12.70 -0.62 -7.73
C VAL A 432 -12.83 -2.11 -7.40
N PRO A 433 -12.61 -2.61 -6.17
CA PRO A 433 -12.80 -4.03 -5.85
C PRO A 433 -14.20 -4.54 -6.16
N SER A 434 -15.23 -3.75 -5.81
CA SER A 434 -16.64 -4.09 -6.06
C SER A 434 -16.94 -4.16 -7.55
N PHE A 435 -16.38 -3.23 -8.34
CA PHE A 435 -16.58 -3.19 -9.78
C PHE A 435 -15.82 -4.31 -10.50
N VAL A 436 -14.56 -4.54 -10.14
CA VAL A 436 -13.71 -5.60 -10.69
C VAL A 436 -14.31 -6.99 -10.41
N GLU A 437 -14.78 -7.27 -9.19
CA GLU A 437 -15.46 -8.54 -8.90
C GLU A 437 -16.72 -8.70 -9.76
N THR A 438 -17.49 -7.63 -9.96
CA THR A 438 -18.70 -7.66 -10.79
C THR A 438 -18.38 -8.00 -12.25
N VAL A 439 -17.37 -7.33 -12.84
CA VAL A 439 -16.95 -7.58 -14.23
C VAL A 439 -16.43 -9.00 -14.39
N TYR A 440 -15.64 -9.50 -13.44
CA TYR A 440 -15.09 -10.85 -13.47
C TYR A 440 -16.18 -11.94 -13.44
N LEU A 441 -17.23 -11.73 -12.64
CA LEU A 441 -18.28 -12.73 -12.44
C LEU A 441 -19.43 -12.63 -13.47
N TRP A 442 -19.45 -11.58 -14.28
CA TRP A 442 -20.53 -11.34 -15.24
C TRP A 442 -20.47 -12.28 -16.46
N PRO A 443 -21.60 -12.79 -16.99
CA PRO A 443 -22.96 -12.77 -16.41
C PRO A 443 -23.28 -14.00 -15.53
N ASP A 444 -22.52 -15.09 -15.68
CA ASP A 444 -22.98 -16.42 -15.27
C ASP A 444 -22.54 -16.83 -13.84
N ARG A 445 -21.61 -16.09 -13.21
CA ARG A 445 -20.98 -16.46 -11.92
C ARG A 445 -21.42 -15.57 -10.73
N LEU A 446 -22.53 -14.84 -10.90
CA LEU A 446 -23.07 -13.88 -9.92
C LEU A 446 -23.78 -14.54 -8.71
N GLY A 447 -24.02 -15.85 -8.76
CA GLY A 447 -24.68 -16.62 -7.69
C GLY A 447 -26.21 -16.55 -7.72
N VAL A 448 -26.85 -17.27 -6.79
CA VAL A 448 -28.32 -17.34 -6.67
C VAL A 448 -28.89 -15.94 -6.46
N CYS A 449 -29.96 -15.61 -7.19
CA CYS A 449 -30.59 -14.28 -7.22
C CYS A 449 -29.64 -13.11 -7.52
N LYS A 450 -28.46 -13.37 -8.11
CA LYS A 450 -27.41 -12.36 -8.35
C LYS A 450 -27.02 -11.59 -7.08
N TRP A 451 -27.05 -12.24 -5.90
CA TRP A 451 -26.72 -11.59 -4.62
C TRP A 451 -25.39 -10.83 -4.64
N LYS A 452 -24.36 -11.35 -5.33
CA LYS A 452 -23.06 -10.67 -5.43
C LYS A 452 -23.15 -9.33 -6.17
N LEU A 453 -24.03 -9.22 -7.16
CA LEU A 453 -24.30 -7.97 -7.86
C LEU A 453 -24.95 -6.96 -6.92
N VAL A 454 -25.97 -7.37 -6.17
CA VAL A 454 -26.67 -6.48 -5.21
C VAL A 454 -25.69 -5.96 -4.16
N LYS A 455 -24.88 -6.86 -3.59
CA LYS A 455 -23.80 -6.52 -2.64
C LYS A 455 -22.81 -5.51 -3.25
N ASN A 456 -22.36 -5.73 -4.49
CA ASN A 456 -21.40 -4.84 -5.14
C ASN A 456 -22.00 -3.49 -5.53
N ILE A 457 -23.28 -3.44 -5.89
CA ILE A 457 -24.02 -2.19 -6.10
C ILE A 457 -24.10 -1.41 -4.78
N PHE A 458 -24.43 -2.08 -3.67
CA PHE A 458 -24.45 -1.44 -2.36
C PHE A 458 -23.08 -0.85 -1.99
N LEU A 459 -21.99 -1.62 -2.15
CA LEU A 459 -20.63 -1.12 -1.90
C LEU A 459 -20.25 0.04 -2.83
N GLY A 460 -20.63 -0.03 -4.10
CA GLY A 460 -20.42 1.05 -5.07
C GLY A 460 -21.16 2.33 -4.69
N VAL A 461 -22.43 2.23 -4.31
CA VAL A 461 -23.23 3.38 -3.84
C VAL A 461 -22.65 3.95 -2.56
N PHE A 462 -22.31 3.10 -1.59
CA PHE A 462 -21.66 3.52 -0.34
C PHE A 462 -20.37 4.29 -0.61
N SER A 463 -19.52 3.80 -1.53
CA SER A 463 -18.30 4.48 -1.93
C SER A 463 -18.55 5.87 -2.52
N ILE A 464 -19.51 6.01 -3.44
CA ILE A 464 -19.83 7.30 -4.06
C ILE A 464 -20.40 8.27 -3.02
N LEU A 465 -21.24 7.80 -2.10
CA LEU A 465 -21.76 8.63 -1.01
C LEU A 465 -20.64 9.07 -0.06
N ALA A 466 -19.75 8.17 0.35
CA ALA A 466 -18.60 8.48 1.19
C ALA A 466 -17.67 9.51 0.51
N LEU A 467 -17.46 9.37 -0.81
CA LEU A 467 -16.69 10.34 -1.59
C LEU A 467 -17.33 11.71 -1.59
N VAL A 468 -18.60 11.81 -2.00
CA VAL A 468 -19.27 13.12 -2.15
C VAL A 468 -19.42 13.78 -0.79
N ALA A 469 -19.92 13.06 0.21
CA ALA A 469 -20.16 13.62 1.53
C ALA A 469 -18.85 14.01 2.23
N GLY A 470 -17.81 13.18 2.14
CA GLY A 470 -16.50 13.46 2.73
C GLY A 470 -15.78 14.62 2.03
N ALA A 471 -15.79 14.65 0.69
CA ALA A 471 -15.17 15.73 -0.07
C ALA A 471 -15.85 17.08 0.17
N VAL A 472 -17.20 17.12 0.17
CA VAL A 472 -17.95 18.34 0.48
C VAL A 472 -17.65 18.82 1.89
N SER A 473 -17.63 17.92 2.88
CA SER A 473 -17.37 18.30 4.27
C SER A 473 -15.96 18.85 4.45
N SER A 474 -14.94 18.21 3.85
CA SER A 474 -13.56 18.72 3.90
C SER A 474 -13.38 20.04 3.16
N ILE A 475 -14.07 20.24 2.03
CA ILE A 475 -14.03 21.52 1.32
C ILE A 475 -14.67 22.62 2.16
N ASN A 476 -15.78 22.34 2.85
CA ASN A 476 -16.41 23.30 3.75
C ASN A 476 -15.49 23.67 4.92
N GLU A 477 -14.82 22.71 5.56
CA GLU A 477 -13.82 23.00 6.60
C GLU A 477 -12.66 23.87 6.07
N ILE A 478 -12.21 23.62 4.83
CA ILE A 478 -11.18 24.45 4.20
C ILE A 478 -11.71 25.87 3.95
N ILE A 479 -12.97 26.02 3.54
CA ILE A 479 -13.59 27.33 3.32
C ILE A 479 -13.72 28.08 4.66
N GLU A 480 -14.21 27.41 5.70
CA GLU A 480 -14.34 27.97 7.05
C GLU A 480 -12.99 28.45 7.61
N LEU A 481 -11.94 27.65 7.41
CA LEU A 481 -10.56 28.02 7.78
C LEU A 481 -10.09 29.34 7.14
N TYR A 482 -10.64 29.72 5.98
CA TYR A 482 -10.25 30.91 5.24
C TYR A 482 -11.29 32.04 5.27
N SER A 483 -12.53 31.78 5.66
CA SER A 483 -13.57 32.81 5.79
C SER A 483 -13.44 33.65 7.07
N GLY A 484 -12.69 33.16 8.07
CA GLY A 484 -12.42 33.91 9.30
C GLY A 484 -13.64 34.07 10.21
N GLU A 485 -14.62 33.18 10.10
CA GLU A 485 -15.74 33.07 11.03
C GLU A 485 -15.32 32.21 12.24
N ASP A 486 -14.46 32.77 13.10
CA ASP A 486 -14.23 32.29 14.48
C ASP A 486 -14.86 33.25 15.49
#